data_AF-A0A829VXG8-F1
#
_entry.id   AF-A0A829VXG8-F1
#
_cell.length_a   1.000
_cell.length_b   1.000
_cell.length_c   1.000
_cell.angle_alpha   90.00
_cell.angle_beta   90.00
_cell.angle_gamma   90.00
#
_symmetry.space_group_name_H-M   'P 1'
#
loop_
_entity.id
_entity.type
_entity.pdbx_description
1 polymer ?
#
loop_
_entity_poly.entity_id
_entity_poly.type
_entity_poly.pdbx_seq_one_letter_code
_entity_poly.pdbx_strand_id
1 'polypeptide(L)' 'MSNRDLAKSLIDQIPEGKLVFIIPYLQGAAIPDEIPNTETLEAFAELENGGGHLFTGSTEDLINELMED' A
#
# COMPACT_ATOMS: atom_id res chain seq x y z
N MET A 1 0.12 -28.57 8.31
CA MET A 1 -0.19 -28.11 6.93
C MET A 1 -0.31 -26.60 6.99
N SER A 2 0.49 -25.87 6.21
CA SER A 2 0.41 -24.40 6.21
C SER A 2 -0.73 -23.93 5.31
N ASN A 3 -1.16 -22.67 5.46
CA ASN A 3 -2.14 -22.05 4.53
C ASN A 3 -1.65 -22.11 3.08
N ARG A 4 -0.33 -22.04 2.86
CA ARG A 4 0.29 -22.19 1.54
C ARG A 4 0.10 -23.59 0.97
N ASP A 5 0.25 -24.63 1.78
CA ASP A 5 0.06 -26.02 1.34
C ASP A 5 -1.41 -26.30 1.01
N LEU A 6 -2.33 -25.78 1.85
CA LEU A 6 -3.76 -25.86 1.59
C LEU A 6 -4.13 -25.16 0.27
N ALA A 7 -3.65 -23.93 0.05
CA ALA A 7 -3.95 -23.18 -1.18
C ALA A 7 -3.48 -23.91 -2.43
N LYS A 8 -2.28 -24.51 -2.42
CA LYS A 8 -1.78 -25.34 -3.54
C LYS A 8 -2.70 -26.52 -3.80
N SER A 9 -3.08 -27.25 -2.74
CA SER A 9 -3.97 -28.41 -2.88
C SER A 9 -5.35 -28.05 -3.45
N LEU A 10 -5.85 -26.84 -3.16
CA LEU A 10 -7.10 -26.35 -3.71
C LEU A 10 -6.97 -25.96 -5.18
N ILE A 11 -5.86 -25.32 -5.57
CA ILE A 11 -5.59 -24.96 -6.97
C ILE A 11 -5.56 -26.21 -7.86
N ASP A 12 -4.91 -27.28 -7.41
CA ASP A 12 -4.82 -28.54 -8.16
C ASP A 12 -6.17 -29.22 -8.41
N GLN A 13 -7.22 -28.85 -7.66
CA GLN A 13 -8.58 -29.38 -7.82
C GLN A 13 -9.44 -28.54 -8.78
N ILE A 14 -8.97 -27.37 -9.23
CA ILE A 14 -9.74 -26.47 -10.08
C ILE A 14 -9.62 -26.93 -11.54
N PRO A 15 -10.75 -27.12 -12.27
CA PRO A 15 -10.69 -27.40 -13.70
C PRO A 15 -9.97 -26.30 -14.47
N GLU A 16 -9.13 -26.67 -15.43
CA GLU A 16 -8.29 -25.75 -16.22
C GLU A 16 -9.05 -24.52 -16.74
N GLY A 17 -10.22 -24.71 -17.35
CA GLY A 17 -11.03 -23.61 -17.90
C GLY A 17 -11.55 -22.61 -16.86
N LYS A 18 -11.48 -22.94 -15.57
CA LYS A 18 -11.83 -22.03 -14.47
C LYS A 18 -10.62 -21.31 -13.87
N LEU A 19 -9.39 -21.78 -14.13
CA LEU A 19 -8.18 -21.14 -13.62
C LEU A 19 -8.03 -19.70 -14.13
N VAL A 20 -8.56 -19.40 -15.32
CA VAL A 20 -8.59 -18.04 -15.89
C VAL A 20 -9.23 -17.01 -14.94
N PHE A 21 -10.17 -17.42 -14.09
CA PHE A 21 -10.82 -16.53 -13.12
C PHE A 21 -10.01 -16.37 -11.82
N ILE A 22 -9.05 -17.26 -11.56
CA ILE A 22 -8.30 -17.32 -10.30
C ILE A 22 -6.91 -16.70 -10.46
N ILE A 23 -6.27 -16.88 -11.63
CA ILE A 23 -4.95 -16.33 -11.94
C ILE A 23 -4.83 -14.83 -11.62
N PRO A 24 -5.79 -13.95 -11.97
CA PRO A 24 -5.68 -12.52 -11.67
C PRO A 24 -5.61 -12.23 -10.16
N TYR A 25 -6.35 -12.98 -9.34
CA TYR A 25 -6.31 -12.82 -7.89
C TYR A 25 -4.98 -13.27 -7.32
N LEU A 26 -4.40 -14.37 -7.82
CA LEU A 26 -3.09 -14.84 -7.40
C LEU A 26 -1.97 -13.87 -7.82
N GLN A 27 -2.07 -13.29 -9.02
CA GLN A 27 -1.15 -12.26 -9.49
C GLN A 27 -1.22 -11.01 -8.62
N GLY A 28 -2.43 -10.54 -8.29
CA GLY A 28 -2.62 -9.41 -7.37
C GLY A 28 -2.09 -9.68 -5.97
N ALA A 29 -2.39 -10.86 -5.40
CA ALA A 29 -1.90 -11.25 -4.08
C ALA A 29 -0.38 -11.51 -4.02
N ALA A 30 0.28 -11.68 -5.16
CA ALA A 30 1.74 -11.81 -5.25
C ALA A 30 2.45 -10.46 -5.38
N ILE A 31 1.72 -9.37 -5.59
CA ILE A 31 2.28 -8.02 -5.49
C ILE A 31 2.66 -7.82 -4.02
N PRO A 32 3.94 -7.55 -3.72
CA PRO A 32 4.34 -7.24 -2.35
C PRO A 32 3.60 -6.02 -1.84
N ASP A 33 3.42 -5.94 -0.52
CA ASP A 33 2.96 -4.71 0.10
C ASP A 33 3.92 -3.58 -0.29
N GLU A 34 3.37 -2.46 -0.76
CA GLU A 34 4.17 -1.29 -1.06
C GLU A 34 4.71 -0.72 0.26
N ILE A 35 6.01 -0.50 0.29
CA ILE A 35 6.68 0.23 1.35
C ILE A 35 6.94 1.64 0.80
N PRO A 36 6.59 2.71 1.54
CA PRO A 36 6.95 4.06 1.13
C PRO A 36 8.46 4.16 0.83
N ASN A 37 8.82 5.02 -0.11
CA ASN A 37 10.24 5.25 -0.40
C ASN A 37 10.96 5.86 0.82
N THR A 38 12.30 5.87 0.80
CA THR A 38 13.12 6.34 1.93
C THR A 38 12.76 7.77 2.35
N GLU A 39 12.57 8.68 1.38
CA GLU A 39 12.21 10.09 1.64
C GLU A 39 10.87 10.22 2.37
N THR A 40 9.87 9.42 1.99
CA THR A 40 8.55 9.43 2.64
C THR A 40 8.63 8.86 4.06
N LEU A 41 9.43 7.81 4.27
CA LEU A 41 9.65 7.27 5.61
C LEU A 41 10.37 8.27 6.53
N GLU A 42 11.33 9.03 5.99
CA GLU A 42 12.03 10.09 6.72
C GLU A 42 11.08 11.24 7.09
N ALA A 43 10.19 11.67 6.19
CA ALA A 43 9.17 12.69 6.48
C ALA A 43 8.19 12.24 7.59
N PHE A 44 7.78 10.96 7.60
CA PHE A 44 6.98 10.41 8.69
C PHE A 44 7.73 10.43 10.02
N ALA A 45 8.99 9.98 10.02
CA ALA A 45 9.82 9.98 11.22
C ALA A 45 10.06 11.41 11.75
N GLU A 46 10.21 12.40 10.87
CA GLU A 46 10.37 13.81 11.27
C GLU A 46 9.14 14.31 12.05
N LEU A 47 7.93 14.08 11.52
CA LEU A 47 6.68 14.46 12.17
C LEU A 47 6.48 13.73 13.51
N GLU A 48 6.76 12.42 13.57
CA GLU A 48 6.66 11.63 14.82
C GLU A 48 7.60 12.13 15.92
N ASN A 49 8.74 12.70 15.55
CA ASN A 49 9.71 13.30 16.46
C ASN A 49 9.41 14.77 16.81
N GLY A 50 8.25 15.30 16.36
CA GLY A 50 7.84 16.68 16.61
C GLY A 50 8.55 17.73 15.76
N GLY A 51 9.22 17.32 14.68
CA GLY A 51 9.72 18.19 13.63
C GLY A 51 8.68 18.46 12.54
N GLY A 52 9.15 18.81 11.34
CA GLY A 52 8.29 19.11 10.19
C GLY A 52 7.50 20.40 10.33
N HIS A 53 6.68 20.69 9.31
CA HIS A 53 5.78 21.84 9.30
C HIS A 53 4.36 21.39 9.60
N LEU A 54 3.86 21.71 10.81
CA LEU A 54 2.48 21.47 11.21
C LEU A 54 1.63 22.70 10.93
N PHE A 55 0.69 22.57 10.01
CA PHE A 55 -0.25 23.63 9.72
C PHE A 55 -1.49 23.55 10.61
N THR A 56 -1.82 24.63 11.32
CA THR A 56 -2.97 24.69 12.25
C THR A 56 -3.98 25.80 11.93
N GLY A 57 -3.84 26.48 10.78
CA GLY A 57 -4.73 27.54 10.32
C GLY A 57 -5.99 27.04 9.62
N SER A 58 -6.68 27.92 8.88
CA SER A 58 -7.82 27.52 8.04
C SER A 58 -7.35 26.88 6.72
N THR A 59 -8.22 26.15 6.03
CA THR A 59 -7.91 25.61 4.70
C THR A 59 -7.58 26.71 3.68
N GLU A 60 -8.21 27.89 3.80
CA GLU A 60 -7.90 29.05 2.95
C GLU A 60 -6.46 29.53 3.18
N ASP A 61 -6.06 29.66 4.44
CA ASP A 61 -4.69 30.04 4.82
C ASP A 61 -3.66 29.01 4.31
N LEU A 62 -3.96 27.71 4.39
CA LEU A 62 -3.07 26.65 3.86
C LEU A 62 -2.88 26.77 2.34
N ILE A 63 -3.97 27.02 1.62
CA ILE A 63 -3.94 27.16 0.17
C ILE A 63 -3.14 28.41 -0.22
N ASN A 64 -3.32 29.52 0.50
CA ASN A 64 -2.54 30.73 0.26
C ASN A 64 -1.05 30.46 0.49
N GLU A 65 -0.67 29.79 1.58
CA GLU A 65 0.73 29.44 1.88
C GLU A 65 1.37 28.57 0.78
N LEU A 66 0.67 27.54 0.29
CA LEU A 66 1.15 26.66 -0.78
C LEU A 66 1.26 27.35 -2.14
N MET A 67 0.56 28.47 -2.33
CA MET A 67 0.55 29.25 -3.58
C MET A 67 1.55 30.41 -3.58
N GLU A 68 2.20 30.68 -2.44
CA GLU A 68 3.19 31.76 -2.29
C GLU A 68 4.63 31.35 -2.67
N ASP A 69 4.86 30.09 -3.05
CA ASP A 69 6.07 29.55 -3.69
C ASP A 69 5.99 29.56 -5.23
#